data_AF-A0A2E8L741-F1
#
_entry.id   AF-A0A2E8L741-F1
#
_cell.length_a   1.000
_cell.length_b   1.000
_cell.length_c   1.000
_cell.angle_alpha   90.00
_cell.angle_beta   90.00
_cell.angle_gamma   90.00
#
_symmetry.space_group_name_H-M   'P 1'
#
loop_
_entity.id
_entity.type
_entity.pdbx_description
1 polymer ?
#
loop_
_entity_poly.entity_id
_entity_poly.type
_entity_poly.pdbx_seq_one_letter_code
_entity_poly.pdbx_strand_id
1 'polypeptide(L)'
;ANGSPFSVKTDSRLLDISFKIARNTTKGLYLLIRGQFLAFDWAESTMTMTPSGTVKMVGDKPPVKIPDAPSLLVRILVDVTSVEVFLNDGEISASYCFLPGGYENAIEMHTYSGPQVIENFEMHELKSVWTE
;
A
#
# COMPACT_ATOMS: atom_id res chain seq x y z
N ALA A 1 -3.61 -22.92 -6.30
CA ALA A 1 -3.18 -22.24 -7.54
C ALA A 1 -2.57 -20.92 -7.13
N ASN A 2 -1.28 -20.71 -7.39
CA ASN A 2 -0.67 -19.40 -7.14
C ASN A 2 -1.19 -18.47 -8.22
N GLY A 3 -2.02 -17.49 -7.84
CA GLY A 3 -2.48 -16.45 -8.75
C GLY A 3 -1.30 -15.57 -9.17
N SER A 4 -1.32 -15.05 -10.38
CA SER A 4 -0.38 -14.01 -10.79
C SER A 4 -0.75 -12.69 -10.08
N PRO A 5 0.24 -11.91 -9.62
CA PRO A 5 -0.06 -10.60 -9.03
C PRO A 5 -0.66 -9.67 -10.08
N PHE A 6 -1.48 -8.73 -9.59
CA PHE A 6 -1.83 -7.57 -10.38
C PHE A 6 -0.68 -6.56 -10.27
N SER A 7 -0.01 -6.27 -11.38
CA SER A 7 1.15 -5.37 -11.42
C SER A 7 0.91 -4.27 -12.46
N VAL A 8 1.32 -3.05 -12.14
CA VAL A 8 1.26 -1.90 -13.06
C VAL A 8 2.67 -1.46 -13.42
N LYS A 9 2.95 -1.32 -14.72
CA LYS A 9 4.23 -0.85 -15.24
C LYS A 9 4.19 0.67 -15.42
N THR A 10 5.15 1.37 -14.81
CA THR A 10 5.37 2.81 -14.96
C THR A 10 6.80 3.15 -14.55
N ASP A 11 7.40 4.09 -15.25
CA ASP A 11 8.72 4.65 -14.91
C ASP A 11 8.61 5.87 -13.96
N SER A 12 7.39 6.33 -13.65
CA SER A 12 7.18 7.48 -12.76
C SER A 12 7.61 7.15 -11.34
N ARG A 13 8.33 8.10 -10.73
CA ARG A 13 8.74 8.02 -9.32
C ARG A 13 7.64 8.47 -8.36
N LEU A 14 6.71 9.30 -8.85
CA LEU A 14 5.66 9.91 -8.06
C LEU A 14 4.30 9.39 -8.50
N LEU A 15 3.52 8.85 -7.58
CA LEU A 15 2.24 8.21 -7.88
C LEU A 15 1.15 8.64 -6.90
N ASP A 16 -0.07 8.78 -7.41
CA ASP A 16 -1.30 8.85 -6.64
C ASP A 16 -2.17 7.66 -7.04
N ILE A 17 -2.45 6.79 -6.08
CA ILE A 17 -3.15 5.53 -6.29
C ILE A 17 -4.40 5.56 -5.43
N SER A 18 -5.56 5.29 -6.00
CA SER A 18 -6.80 5.20 -5.24
C SER A 18 -7.60 3.97 -5.63
N PHE A 19 -8.26 3.36 -4.65
CA PHE A 19 -9.13 2.22 -4.86
C PHE A 19 -10.00 1.98 -3.62
N LYS A 20 -11.03 1.16 -3.79
CA LYS A 20 -11.85 0.67 -2.70
C LYS A 20 -11.63 -0.82 -2.53
N ILE A 21 -11.43 -1.28 -1.29
CA ILE A 21 -11.31 -2.69 -0.94
C ILE A 21 -12.54 -3.15 -0.18
N ALA A 22 -13.19 -4.22 -0.66
CA ALA A 22 -14.28 -4.85 0.06
C ALA A 22 -13.73 -5.76 1.16
N ARG A 23 -14.18 -5.61 2.40
CA ARG A 23 -13.86 -6.59 3.45
C ARG A 23 -14.58 -7.89 3.10
N ASN A 24 -13.82 -8.98 2.98
CA ASN A 24 -14.35 -10.27 2.56
C ASN A 24 -13.71 -11.41 3.39
N THR A 25 -13.88 -12.66 2.96
CA THR A 25 -13.39 -13.83 3.71
C THR A 25 -11.89 -14.11 3.53
N THR A 26 -11.16 -13.28 2.76
CA THR A 26 -9.71 -13.40 2.64
C THR A 26 -9.04 -12.98 3.94
N LYS A 27 -7.84 -13.53 4.22
CA LYS A 27 -7.11 -13.15 5.44
C LYS A 27 -6.41 -11.80 5.29
N GLY A 28 -5.97 -11.47 4.07
CA GLY A 28 -5.36 -10.17 3.84
C GLY A 28 -5.04 -9.87 2.37
N LEU A 29 -4.77 -8.59 2.15
CA LEU A 29 -4.27 -8.01 0.92
C LEU A 29 -2.87 -7.45 1.19
N TYR A 30 -1.91 -7.75 0.33
CA TYR A 30 -0.55 -7.22 0.38
C TYR A 30 -0.25 -6.43 -0.88
N LEU A 31 0.32 -5.26 -0.70
CA LEU A 31 0.85 -4.43 -1.77
C LEU A 31 2.37 -4.41 -1.63
N LEU A 32 3.08 -4.73 -2.70
CA LEU A 32 4.51 -4.48 -2.82
C LEU A 32 4.70 -3.13 -3.51
N ILE A 33 5.09 -2.10 -2.76
CA ILE A 33 5.27 -0.74 -3.25
C ILE A 33 6.75 -0.42 -3.17
N ARG A 34 7.43 -0.36 -4.32
CA ARG A 34 8.89 -0.11 -4.40
C ARG A 34 9.70 -0.98 -3.42
N GLY A 35 9.27 -2.23 -3.24
CA GLY A 35 9.90 -3.19 -2.35
C GLY A 35 9.42 -3.21 -0.90
N GLN A 36 8.57 -2.27 -0.50
CA GLN A 36 7.97 -2.25 0.83
C GLN A 36 6.63 -2.96 0.81
N PHE A 37 6.39 -3.81 1.81
CA PHE A 37 5.11 -4.50 1.95
C PHE A 37 4.15 -3.66 2.77
N LEU A 38 3.07 -3.19 2.15
CA LEU A 38 1.89 -2.67 2.82
C LEU A 38 0.87 -3.81 2.94
N ALA A 39 0.50 -4.18 4.16
CA ALA A 39 -0.42 -5.28 4.43
C ALA A 39 -1.70 -4.77 5.08
N PHE A 40 -2.84 -5.24 4.60
CA PHE A 40 -4.13 -5.17 5.27
C PHE A 40 -4.45 -6.56 5.84
N ASP A 41 -4.45 -6.69 7.16
CA ASP A 41 -4.84 -7.91 7.87
C ASP A 41 -6.28 -7.75 8.37
N TRP A 42 -7.18 -8.54 7.78
CA TRP A 42 -8.60 -8.48 8.12
C TRP A 42 -8.92 -9.20 9.43
N ALA A 43 -8.14 -10.22 9.80
CA ALA A 43 -8.34 -10.99 11.02
C ALA A 43 -7.97 -10.15 12.26
N GLU A 44 -6.84 -9.44 12.19
CA GLU A 44 -6.39 -8.54 13.25
C GLU A 44 -7.00 -7.14 13.15
N SER A 45 -7.66 -6.83 12.02
CA SER A 45 -8.13 -5.47 11.69
C SER A 45 -7.00 -4.44 11.84
N THR A 46 -5.88 -4.72 11.19
CA THR A 46 -4.73 -3.81 11.16
C THR A 46 -4.16 -3.59 9.77
N MET A 47 -3.46 -2.48 9.62
CA MET A 47 -2.61 -2.15 8.48
C MET A 47 -1.17 -1.99 8.96
N THR A 48 -0.23 -2.62 8.28
CA THR A 48 1.21 -2.52 8.58
C THR A 48 2.00 -2.23 7.32
N MET A 49 3.13 -1.54 7.46
CA MET A 49 4.13 -1.44 6.42
C MET A 49 5.45 -1.96 6.97
N THR A 50 6.10 -2.87 6.25
CA THR A 50 7.47 -3.28 6.58
C THR A 50 8.43 -2.12 6.29
N PRO A 51 9.25 -1.66 7.27
CA PRO A 51 10.21 -0.59 7.03
C PRO A 51 11.43 -1.07 6.23
N SER A 52 12.02 -0.18 5.43
CA SER A 52 13.25 -0.47 4.70
C SER A 52 14.44 -0.48 5.66
N GLY A 53 15.30 -1.50 5.57
CA GLY A 53 16.54 -1.56 6.36
C GLY A 53 16.25 -1.68 7.85
N THR A 54 15.96 -2.89 8.31
CA THR A 54 15.94 -3.28 9.73
C THR A 54 17.33 -3.09 10.35
N VAL A 55 17.73 -1.86 10.59
CA VAL A 55 18.76 -1.53 11.58
C VAL A 55 18.06 -1.72 12.91
N LYS A 56 18.55 -2.65 13.74
CA LYS A 56 17.97 -3.10 15.02
C LYS A 56 17.67 -2.00 16.06
N MET A 57 17.92 -0.73 15.74
CA MET A 57 17.75 0.45 16.59
C MET A 57 16.43 1.20 16.36
N VAL A 58 15.76 0.99 15.23
CA VAL A 58 14.42 1.54 14.96
C VAL A 58 13.44 0.38 15.08
N GLY A 59 12.65 0.37 16.14
CA GLY A 59 11.62 -0.66 16.32
C GLY A 59 10.55 -0.60 15.23
N ASP A 60 9.84 -1.71 15.03
CA ASP A 60 8.72 -1.75 14.11
C ASP A 60 7.68 -0.69 14.51
N LYS A 61 7.15 0.03 13.51
CA LYS A 61 6.00 0.92 13.74
C LYS A 61 4.82 0.06 14.22
N PRO A 62 4.06 0.51 15.23
CA PRO A 62 2.89 -0.23 15.68
C PRO A 62 1.88 -0.36 14.52
N PRO A 63 1.15 -1.48 14.44
CA PRO A 63 0.09 -1.63 13.46
C PRO A 63 -0.95 -0.53 13.58
N VAL A 64 -1.41 -0.02 12.45
CA VAL A 64 -2.49 0.96 12.37
C VAL A 64 -3.81 0.20 12.43
N LYS A 65 -4.68 0.51 13.40
CA LYS A 65 -6.01 -0.13 13.44
C LYS A 65 -6.85 0.36 12.26
N ILE A 66 -7.52 -0.57 11.58
CA ILE A 66 -8.48 -0.25 10.52
C ILE A 66 -9.91 -0.50 11.04
N PRO A 67 -10.90 0.30 10.62
CA PRO A 67 -12.26 0.17 11.12
C PRO A 67 -12.90 -1.15 10.66
N ASP A 68 -13.80 -1.67 11.47
CA ASP A 68 -14.65 -2.80 11.08
C ASP A 68 -15.79 -2.30 10.19
N ALA A 69 -15.46 -2.11 8.91
CA ALA A 69 -16.36 -1.63 7.89
C ALA A 69 -16.44 -2.62 6.73
N PRO A 70 -17.58 -2.68 6.00
CA PRO A 70 -17.73 -3.58 4.85
C PRO A 70 -16.77 -3.26 3.70
N SER A 71 -16.20 -2.05 3.67
CA SER A 71 -15.16 -1.66 2.73
C SER A 71 -14.31 -0.54 3.28
N LEU A 72 -13.11 -0.38 2.73
CA LEU A 72 -12.24 0.77 2.98
C LEU A 72 -11.97 1.51 1.67
N LEU A 73 -12.06 2.83 1.71
CA LEU A 73 -11.46 3.68 0.67
C LEU A 73 -9.98 3.82 0.99
N VAL A 74 -9.13 3.60 -0.01
CA VAL A 74 -7.68 3.66 0.13
C VAL A 74 -7.15 4.65 -0.89
N ARG A 75 -6.37 5.63 -0.42
CA ARG A 75 -5.52 6.47 -1.26
C ARG A 75 -4.08 6.34 -0.81
N ILE A 76 -3.16 6.16 -1.75
CA ILE A 76 -1.74 5.99 -1.51
C ILE A 76 -0.99 7.01 -2.35
N LEU A 77 -0.18 7.84 -1.70
CA LEU A 77 0.80 8.69 -2.36
C LEU A 77 2.17 8.01 -2.26
N VAL A 78 2.85 7.85 -3.39
CA VAL A 78 4.21 7.35 -3.45
C VAL A 78 5.10 8.50 -3.91
N ASP A 79 6.08 8.85 -3.08
CA ASP A 79 7.17 9.77 -3.40
C ASP A 79 8.49 8.98 -3.53
N VAL A 80 9.59 9.67 -3.85
CA VAL A 80 10.93 9.11 -4.03
C VAL A 80 11.41 8.32 -2.81
N THR A 81 11.04 8.77 -1.60
CA THR A 81 11.50 8.17 -0.33
C THR A 81 10.39 7.99 0.71
N SER A 82 9.12 8.20 0.34
CA SER A 82 7.98 8.03 1.25
C SER A 82 6.78 7.39 0.57
N VAL A 83 6.00 6.68 1.38
CA VAL A 83 4.66 6.23 1.05
C VAL A 83 3.71 6.74 2.11
N GLU A 84 2.62 7.37 1.69
CA GLU A 84 1.58 7.89 2.56
C GLU A 84 0.26 7.20 2.21
N VAL A 85 -0.43 6.69 3.22
CA VAL A 85 -1.68 5.95 3.06
C VAL A 85 -2.77 6.70 3.81
N PHE A 86 -3.88 6.95 3.13
CA PHE A 86 -5.07 7.58 3.65
C PHE A 86 -6.24 6.61 3.51
N LEU A 87 -6.90 6.29 4.61
CA LEU A 87 -8.09 5.44 4.64
C LEU A 87 -9.33 6.30 4.89
N ASN A 88 -10.43 5.96 4.23
CA ASN A 88 -11.73 6.62 4.37
C ASN A 88 -11.62 8.15 4.33
N ASP A 89 -11.15 8.66 3.19
CA ASP A 89 -10.99 10.09 2.94
C ASP A 89 -10.10 10.83 3.98
N GLY A 90 -9.16 10.09 4.59
CA GLY A 90 -8.18 10.64 5.53
C GLY A 90 -8.60 10.57 7.00
N GLU A 91 -9.68 9.87 7.34
CA GLU A 91 -10.01 9.53 8.74
C GLU A 91 -8.81 8.87 9.46
N ILE A 92 -8.08 8.03 8.72
CA ILE A 92 -6.83 7.42 9.18
C ILE A 92 -5.75 7.75 8.15
N SER A 93 -4.63 8.27 8.62
CA SER A 93 -3.45 8.52 7.79
C SER A 93 -2.22 7.86 8.39
N ALA A 94 -1.38 7.27 7.55
CA ALA A 94 -0.10 6.70 7.96
C ALA A 94 0.98 7.00 6.92
N SER A 95 2.11 7.53 7.39
CA SER A 95 3.25 7.87 6.53
C SER A 95 4.46 7.01 6.89
N TYR A 96 5.15 6.52 5.87
CA TYR A 96 6.29 5.61 5.99
C TYR A 96 7.42 6.11 5.10
N CYS A 97 8.62 6.19 5.66
CA CYS A 97 9.82 6.46 4.87
C CYS A 97 10.45 5.15 4.44
N PHE A 98 11.00 5.13 3.23
CA PHE A 98 11.77 4.01 2.73
C PHE A 98 13.01 4.50 1.98
N LEU A 99 14.04 3.66 1.95
CA LEU A 99 15.18 3.86 1.08
C LEU A 99 14.87 3.22 -0.28
N PRO A 100 14.98 3.97 -1.39
CA PRO A 100 14.70 3.43 -2.71
C PRO A 100 15.66 2.28 -3.03
N GLY A 101 15.10 1.11 -3.33
CA GLY A 101 15.83 -0.06 -3.83
C GLY A 101 15.65 -0.24 -5.35
N GLY A 102 16.38 -1.19 -5.94
CA GLY A 102 16.31 -1.55 -7.36
C GLY A 102 15.09 -2.41 -7.71
N TYR A 103 13.87 -1.93 -7.43
CA TYR A 103 12.65 -2.67 -7.75
C TYR A 103 12.11 -2.30 -9.13
N GLU A 104 11.81 -3.33 -9.92
CA GLU A 104 11.36 -3.19 -11.31
C GLU A 104 9.92 -2.66 -11.43
N ASN A 105 9.02 -3.10 -10.53
CA ASN A 105 7.62 -2.72 -10.56
C ASN A 105 7.31 -1.64 -9.51
N ALA A 106 6.45 -0.69 -9.89
CA ALA A 106 6.03 0.39 -9.01
C ALA A 106 5.10 -0.09 -7.89
N ILE A 107 4.13 -0.93 -8.28
CA ILE A 107 3.16 -1.55 -7.38
C ILE A 107 2.82 -2.96 -7.87
N GLU A 108 2.71 -3.90 -6.93
CA GLU A 108 2.12 -5.21 -7.14
C GLU A 108 1.11 -5.51 -6.04
N MET A 109 -0.02 -6.13 -6.38
CA MET A 109 -1.04 -6.55 -5.43
C MET A 109 -1.14 -8.07 -5.36
N HIS A 110 -1.13 -8.57 -4.13
CA HIS A 110 -1.13 -9.99 -3.78
C HIS A 110 -2.20 -10.27 -2.73
N THR A 111 -2.84 -11.43 -2.80
CA THR A 111 -3.87 -11.83 -1.84
C THR A 111 -3.43 -13.06 -1.07
N TYR A 112 -3.79 -13.16 0.21
CA TYR A 112 -3.52 -14.35 1.00
C TYR A 112 -4.81 -14.98 1.53
N SER A 113 -4.94 -16.28 1.29
CA SER A 113 -6.06 -17.09 1.78
C SER A 113 -7.42 -16.72 1.19
N GLY A 114 -7.48 -16.25 -0.06
CA GLY A 114 -8.73 -16.01 -0.79
C GLY A 114 -8.63 -14.88 -1.80
N PRO A 115 -9.65 -14.71 -2.68
CA PRO A 115 -9.72 -13.58 -3.58
C PRO A 115 -10.03 -12.28 -2.82
N GLN A 116 -9.45 -11.17 -3.26
CA GLN A 116 -9.78 -9.81 -2.79
C GLN A 116 -10.51 -9.06 -3.89
N VAL A 117 -11.60 -8.37 -3.55
CA VAL A 117 -12.30 -7.49 -4.51
C VAL A 117 -11.75 -6.08 -4.33
N ILE A 118 -11.31 -5.51 -5.45
CA ILE A 118 -10.85 -4.13 -5.58
C ILE A 118 -11.77 -3.45 -6.58
N GLU A 119 -12.35 -2.32 -6.18
CA GLU A 119 -13.25 -1.52 -6.99
C GLU A 119 -12.59 -0.16 -7.27
N ASN A 120 -12.90 0.42 -8.43
CA ASN A 120 -12.49 1.78 -8.82
C ASN A 120 -10.98 2.03 -8.65
N PHE A 121 -10.15 1.11 -9.15
CA PHE A 121 -8.71 1.29 -9.12
C PHE A 121 -8.29 2.39 -10.12
N GLU A 122 -7.67 3.43 -9.60
CA GLU A 122 -7.11 4.54 -10.36
C GLU A 122 -5.64 4.75 -9.96
N MET A 123 -4.79 5.03 -10.94
CA MET A 123 -3.39 5.36 -10.73
C MET A 123 -3.02 6.53 -11.62
N HIS A 124 -2.49 7.59 -11.01
CA HIS A 124 -1.99 8.78 -11.68
C HIS A 124 -0.49 8.93 -11.44
N GLU A 125 0.25 9.19 -12.52
CA GLU A 125 1.62 9.66 -12.43
C GLU A 125 1.61 11.14 -12.06
N LEU A 126 2.32 11.50 -10.99
CA LEU A 126 2.38 12.86 -10.49
C LEU A 126 3.58 13.60 -11.08
N LYS A 127 3.41 14.91 -11.31
CA LYS A 127 4.51 15.80 -11.66
C LYS A 127 5.27 16.20 -10.39
N SER A 128 6.55 16.48 -10.55
CA SER A 128 7.32 17.20 -9.54
C SER A 128 6.64 18.54 -9.22
N VAL A 129 6.56 18.87 -7.93
CA VAL A 129 6.13 20.21 -7.48
C VAL A 129 7.23 21.25 -7.63
N TRP A 130 8.47 20.80 -7.80
CA TRP A 130 9.61 21.65 -8.12
C TRP A 130 9.55 22.04 -9.60
N THR A 131 9.42 23.33 -9.87
CA THR A 131 9.59 23.94 -11.18
C THR A 131 11.08 24.22 -11.38
N GLU A 132 11.83 23.24 -11.87
CA GLU A 132 13.09 23.54 -12.54
C GLU A 132 12.83 23.90 -14.01
#